data_AF-A0A8T5RX49-F1
#
_entry.id   AF-A0A8T5RX49-F1
#
_cell.length_a   1.000
_cell.length_b   1.000
_cell.length_c   1.000
_cell.angle_alpha   90.00
_cell.angle_beta   90.00
_cell.angle_gamma   90.00
#
_symmetry.space_group_name_H-M   'P 1'
#
loop_
_entity.id
_entity.type
_entity.pdbx_description
1 polymer ?
#
loop_
_entity_poly.entity_id
_entity_poly.type
_entity_poly.pdbx_seq_one_letter_code
_entity_poly.pdbx_strand_id
1 'polypeptide(L)'
;MNENENKNSERPEGIEEPKKKSRFARPTRTTQNQALQEALGIEPNDLKEIEGKLSIIKFLDYISEEPLDFAFKERKLDQYVKGITEKIEKFDTTGEEDKLLKKGFEDKKILETVERIKNNTEEIARGKGINIPVEKKLRNLNFMITAPFLGIVLLFFILPVFGIAIDVIFMYPLLCVFCMLPQFVRSSAVKKWFKFKEETRDELYTKNRDDILVLKSYVSEILANVRSDLIELKVPLELIKFSLFNRDYEGLNVINQKQMKGLTEYYVSFEYPEGMDSFPIPASLQQQYNRPLFPEKKKEGKTEKNFIVLTEMKGKNGIITNFLPSLKDNLADTINQMLSDSEFTESNLEFSKIIPNYSVDTAIYCVCGEISKIETVNVCNWKNKFKFYLFEGRRCKCGDQMYAISLMDEDDAIPEELQDVFLS
;
A
#
# COMPACT_ATOMS: atom_id res chain seq x y z
N MET A 1 62.37 -35.45 22.08
CA MET A 1 63.41 -34.69 22.80
C MET A 1 63.69 -33.42 22.01
N ASN A 2 63.67 -32.29 22.72
CA ASN A 2 64.27 -30.99 22.42
C ASN A 2 63.58 -30.05 21.41
N GLU A 3 62.81 -29.13 21.99
CA GLU A 3 62.97 -27.65 21.89
C GLU A 3 64.42 -27.20 21.61
N ASN A 4 64.79 -26.06 21.03
CA ASN A 4 64.14 -24.78 20.78
C ASN A 4 65.11 -23.93 19.90
N GLU A 5 64.66 -22.71 19.57
CA GLU A 5 65.45 -21.48 19.36
C GLU A 5 65.74 -20.92 17.94
N ASN A 6 64.96 -19.88 17.63
CA ASN A 6 65.33 -18.46 17.37
C ASN A 6 65.94 -17.98 16.02
N LYS A 7 65.22 -17.00 15.43
CA LYS A 7 65.61 -15.70 14.80
C LYS A 7 66.83 -15.69 13.85
N ASN A 8 66.86 -15.05 12.68
CA ASN A 8 66.27 -13.78 12.26
C ASN A 8 66.56 -13.57 10.75
N SER A 9 65.76 -12.70 10.12
CA SER A 9 66.14 -11.76 9.03
C SER A 9 66.55 -12.31 7.65
N GLU A 10 65.75 -12.00 6.63
CA GLU A 10 66.10 -11.09 5.50
C GLU A 10 65.02 -11.15 4.40
N ARG A 11 64.45 -9.99 4.05
CA ARG A 11 63.82 -9.77 2.73
C ARG A 11 64.93 -9.38 1.76
N PRO A 12 64.82 -9.77 0.49
CA PRO A 12 64.49 -8.74 -0.49
C PRO A 12 63.44 -9.16 -1.53
N GLU A 13 63.00 -8.11 -2.22
CA GLU A 13 61.90 -7.95 -3.15
C GLU A 13 61.94 -8.86 -4.39
N GLY A 14 60.77 -9.15 -4.94
CA GLY A 14 60.66 -9.87 -6.21
C GLY A 14 59.24 -10.07 -6.72
N ILE A 15 58.60 -8.97 -7.16
CA ILE A 15 57.58 -8.93 -8.23
C ILE A 15 56.26 -9.69 -7.93
N GLU A 16 55.31 -9.01 -7.28
CA GLU A 16 53.90 -9.37 -7.40
C GLU A 16 53.35 -8.84 -8.74
N GLU A 17 52.95 -9.77 -9.60
CA GLU A 17 52.21 -9.51 -10.83
C GLU A 17 50.97 -8.63 -10.57
N PRO A 18 50.62 -7.70 -11.49
CA PRO A 18 49.45 -6.86 -11.33
C PRO A 18 48.19 -7.72 -11.41
N LYS A 19 47.55 -7.93 -10.25
CA LYS A 19 46.19 -8.48 -10.17
C LYS A 19 45.29 -7.69 -11.12
N LYS A 20 44.87 -8.36 -12.20
CA LYS A 20 43.90 -7.88 -13.17
C LYS A 20 42.70 -7.27 -12.44
N LYS A 21 42.58 -5.94 -12.53
CA LYS A 21 41.38 -5.19 -12.12
C LYS A 21 40.19 -5.79 -12.86
N SER A 22 39.31 -6.48 -12.14
CA SER A 22 38.02 -6.93 -12.68
C SER A 22 37.19 -5.68 -13.00
N ARG A 23 37.10 -5.32 -14.28
CA ARG A 23 36.33 -4.18 -14.80
C ARG A 23 34.80 -4.38 -14.78
N PHE A 24 34.28 -5.13 -13.81
CA PHE A 24 32.83 -5.31 -13.62
C PHE A 24 32.45 -5.33 -12.14
N ALA A 25 32.90 -4.33 -11.38
CA ALA A 25 32.20 -3.95 -10.16
C ALA A 25 30.90 -3.25 -10.60
N ARG A 26 29.76 -3.95 -10.49
CA ARG A 26 28.45 -3.30 -10.61
C ARG A 26 28.44 -2.13 -9.63
N PRO A 27 27.95 -0.94 -10.02
CA PRO A 27 27.86 0.19 -9.11
C PRO A 27 27.01 -0.24 -7.92
N THR A 28 27.63 -0.29 -6.73
CA THR A 28 26.92 -0.46 -5.46
C THR A 28 25.95 0.70 -5.35
N ARG A 29 24.66 0.38 -5.47
CA ARG A 29 23.57 1.35 -5.36
C ARG A 29 23.63 1.92 -3.95
N THR A 30 24.09 3.16 -3.81
CA THR A 30 24.14 3.88 -2.53
C THR A 30 22.75 3.84 -1.91
N THR A 31 22.63 3.30 -0.70
CA THR A 31 21.32 3.25 -0.02
C THR A 31 20.91 4.66 0.41
N GLN A 32 19.62 4.91 0.56
CA GLN A 32 19.10 6.20 1.01
C GLN A 32 19.78 6.70 2.30
N ASN A 33 20.14 5.77 3.19
CA ASN A 33 20.80 6.06 4.45
C ASN A 33 22.28 6.39 4.28
N GLN A 34 22.97 5.78 3.31
CA GLN A 34 24.34 6.17 2.96
C GLN A 34 24.37 7.58 2.33
N ALA A 35 23.40 7.91 1.48
CA ALA A 35 23.26 9.27 0.95
C ALA A 35 22.94 10.30 2.04
N LEU A 36 22.12 9.92 3.04
CA LEU A 36 21.80 10.77 4.19
C LEU A 36 23.04 10.98 5.09
N GLN A 37 23.79 9.90 5.36
CA GLN A 37 25.04 9.90 6.15
C GLN A 37 26.08 10.82 5.51
N GLU A 38 26.35 10.65 4.22
CA GLU A 38 27.35 11.43 3.49
C GLU A 38 26.96 12.91 3.36
N ALA A 39 25.67 13.21 3.21
CA ALA A 39 25.20 14.59 3.02
C ALA A 39 25.09 15.39 4.33
N LEU A 40 24.83 14.72 5.45
CA LEU A 40 24.67 15.35 6.76
C LEU A 40 25.91 15.21 7.66
N GLY A 41 26.90 14.40 7.25
CA GLY A 41 28.12 14.16 8.04
C GLY A 41 27.88 13.36 9.32
N ILE A 42 26.87 12.49 9.32
CA ILE A 42 26.44 11.71 10.49
C ILE A 42 27.19 10.38 10.53
N GLU A 43 27.53 9.89 11.72
CA GLU A 43 28.20 8.62 11.85
C GLU A 43 27.29 7.45 11.40
N PRO A 44 27.84 6.41 10.74
CA PRO A 44 27.02 5.31 10.24
C PRO A 44 26.28 4.51 11.32
N ASN A 45 26.69 4.61 12.59
CA ASN A 45 26.08 3.87 13.68
C ASN A 45 24.81 4.56 14.20
N ASP A 46 24.79 5.89 14.28
CA ASP A 46 23.65 6.66 14.81
C ASP A 46 22.38 6.44 13.99
N LEU A 47 22.50 6.46 12.66
CA LEU A 47 21.35 6.22 11.77
C LEU A 47 20.89 4.76 11.79
N LYS A 48 21.80 3.80 12.02
CA LYS A 48 21.40 2.38 12.17
C LYS A 48 20.62 2.15 13.46
N GLU A 49 20.95 2.88 14.51
CA GLU A 49 20.20 2.84 15.77
C GLU A 49 18.79 3.39 15.58
N ILE A 50 18.64 4.54 14.93
CA ILE A 50 17.35 5.13 14.56
C ILE A 50 16.52 4.16 13.70
N GLU A 51 17.12 3.52 12.70
CA GLU A 51 16.44 2.48 11.90
C GLU A 51 16.01 1.28 12.76
N GLY A 52 16.83 0.90 13.73
CA GLY A 52 16.52 -0.11 14.73
C GLY A 52 15.26 0.25 15.50
N LYS A 53 15.20 1.45 16.09
CA LYS A 53 14.05 2.00 16.82
C LYS A 53 12.80 2.05 15.94
N LEU A 54 12.89 2.59 14.72
CA LEU A 54 11.79 2.63 13.75
C LEU A 54 11.26 1.25 13.36
N SER A 55 12.12 0.23 13.31
CA SER A 55 11.68 -1.14 13.00
C SER A 55 10.88 -1.77 14.14
N ILE A 56 11.19 -1.43 15.40
CA ILE A 56 10.43 -1.84 16.58
C ILE A 56 9.04 -1.19 16.52
N ILE A 57 9.01 0.13 16.30
CA ILE A 57 7.79 0.91 16.12
C ILE A 57 6.87 0.26 15.06
N LYS A 58 7.38 0.01 13.85
CA LYS A 58 6.61 -0.57 12.76
C LYS A 58 5.99 -1.92 13.10
N PHE A 59 6.70 -2.76 13.84
CA PHE A 59 6.17 -4.06 14.22
C PHE A 59 5.07 -3.92 15.29
N LEU A 60 5.32 -3.15 16.35
CA LEU A 60 4.38 -2.98 17.46
C LEU A 60 3.09 -2.29 17.01
N ASP A 61 3.20 -1.30 16.13
CA ASP A 61 2.06 -0.64 15.50
C ASP A 61 1.30 -1.63 14.58
N TYR A 62 2.01 -2.40 13.74
CA TYR A 62 1.38 -3.38 12.86
C TYR A 62 0.63 -4.51 13.61
N ILE A 63 1.21 -5.07 14.67
CA ILE A 63 0.54 -6.11 15.46
C ILE A 63 -0.65 -5.56 16.25
N SER A 64 -0.61 -4.28 16.61
CA SER A 64 -1.72 -3.60 17.29
C SER A 64 -2.92 -3.41 16.37
N GLU A 65 -2.69 -3.06 15.11
CA GLU A 65 -3.74 -2.80 14.12
C GLU A 65 -4.19 -4.08 13.39
N GLU A 66 -3.28 -5.04 13.16
CA GLU A 66 -3.53 -6.24 12.35
C GLU A 66 -3.09 -7.57 13.02
N PRO A 67 -3.59 -7.89 14.22
CA PRO A 67 -3.16 -9.07 14.96
C PRO A 67 -3.52 -10.39 14.25
N LEU A 68 -4.59 -10.42 13.45
CA LEU A 68 -5.01 -11.61 12.69
C LEU A 68 -3.97 -12.09 11.66
N ASP A 69 -3.06 -11.24 11.22
CA ASP A 69 -2.00 -11.63 10.29
C ASP A 69 -0.92 -12.51 10.94
N PHE A 70 -0.89 -12.54 12.28
CA PHE A 70 0.00 -13.35 13.12
C PHE A 70 -0.69 -14.58 13.73
N ALA A 71 -2.02 -14.67 13.65
CA ALA A 71 -2.78 -15.80 14.16
C ALA A 71 -2.28 -17.13 13.56
N PHE A 72 -1.94 -18.09 14.41
CA PHE A 72 -1.41 -19.41 14.08
C PHE A 72 -0.05 -19.39 13.34
N LYS A 73 0.67 -18.25 13.34
CA LYS A 73 1.98 -18.08 12.69
C LYS A 73 3.10 -17.84 13.70
N GLU A 74 3.24 -18.76 14.65
CA GLU A 74 4.22 -18.70 15.74
C GLU A 74 5.65 -18.38 15.28
N ARG A 75 6.19 -19.17 14.33
CA ARG A 75 7.54 -18.93 13.79
C ARG A 75 7.75 -17.53 13.23
N LYS A 76 6.73 -16.93 12.62
CA LYS A 76 6.82 -15.57 12.07
C LYS A 76 6.87 -14.56 13.22
N LEU A 77 6.02 -14.73 14.23
CA LEU A 77 6.00 -13.88 15.41
C LEU A 77 7.34 -13.96 16.16
N ASP A 78 7.86 -15.16 16.39
CA ASP A 78 9.13 -15.40 17.09
C ASP A 78 10.31 -14.70 16.41
N GLN A 79 10.31 -14.65 15.07
CA GLN A 79 11.33 -13.92 14.31
C GLN A 79 11.30 -12.41 14.59
N TYR A 80 10.11 -11.81 14.66
CA TYR A 80 9.97 -10.40 15.01
C TYR A 80 10.34 -10.14 16.47
N VAL A 81 9.83 -10.97 17.39
CA VAL A 81 10.14 -10.88 18.82
C VAL A 81 11.64 -10.96 19.04
N LYS A 82 12.31 -11.98 18.50
CA LYS A 82 13.76 -12.11 18.58
C LYS A 82 14.49 -10.89 18.01
N GLY A 83 14.08 -10.41 16.84
CA GLY A 83 14.70 -9.24 16.21
C GLY A 83 14.46 -7.92 16.96
N ILE A 84 13.43 -7.84 17.81
CA ILE A 84 13.19 -6.70 18.70
C ILE A 84 14.03 -6.84 19.96
N THR A 85 14.03 -8.00 20.61
CA THR A 85 14.84 -8.27 21.80
C THR A 85 16.32 -7.99 21.52
N GLU A 86 16.87 -8.47 20.40
CA GLU A 86 18.26 -8.21 19.99
C GLU A 86 18.57 -6.71 19.77
N LYS A 87 17.57 -5.88 19.48
CA LYS A 87 17.74 -4.42 19.33
C LYS A 87 17.60 -3.70 20.67
N ILE A 88 16.61 -4.08 21.47
CA ILE A 88 16.39 -3.55 22.82
C ILE A 88 17.59 -3.85 23.73
N GLU A 89 18.23 -5.02 23.61
CA GLU A 89 19.44 -5.35 24.36
C GLU A 89 20.60 -4.39 24.09
N LYS A 90 20.65 -3.77 22.91
CA LYS A 90 21.72 -2.81 22.56
C LYS A 90 21.55 -1.45 23.22
N PHE A 91 20.33 -1.12 23.65
CA PHE A 91 19.99 0.16 24.30
C PHE A 91 20.71 0.34 25.65
N ASP A 92 21.23 -0.73 26.24
CA ASP A 92 22.09 -0.62 27.44
C ASP A 92 23.38 0.18 27.20
N THR A 93 23.82 0.26 25.94
CA THR A 93 25.18 0.71 25.59
C THR A 93 25.25 2.08 24.93
N THR A 94 24.13 2.68 24.53
CA THR A 94 24.10 3.90 23.70
C THR A 94 23.84 5.19 24.47
N GLY A 95 22.83 5.25 25.34
CA GLY A 95 22.49 6.49 26.08
C GLY A 95 21.63 6.30 27.34
N GLU A 96 21.41 7.36 28.12
CA GLU A 96 20.49 7.30 29.29
C GLU A 96 19.03 7.17 28.86
N GLU A 97 18.60 7.88 27.82
CA GLU A 97 17.23 7.75 27.28
C GLU A 97 16.96 6.34 26.74
N ASP A 98 17.94 5.72 26.08
CA ASP A 98 17.82 4.34 25.59
C ASP A 98 17.67 3.32 26.70
N LYS A 99 18.40 3.49 27.81
CA LYS A 99 18.22 2.68 29.01
C LYS A 99 16.81 2.83 29.59
N LEU A 100 16.23 4.04 29.53
CA LEU A 100 14.84 4.26 29.94
C LEU A 100 13.86 3.56 29.00
N LEU A 101 14.11 3.55 27.68
CA LEU A 101 13.30 2.79 26.73
C LEU A 101 13.37 1.28 27.01
N LYS A 102 14.56 0.74 27.25
CA LYS A 102 14.70 -0.67 27.63
C LYS A 102 13.94 -0.99 28.91
N LYS A 103 14.07 -0.15 29.93
CA LYS A 103 13.32 -0.31 31.18
C LYS A 103 11.81 -0.23 30.91
N GLY A 104 11.36 0.70 30.07
CA GLY A 104 9.96 0.80 29.63
C GLY A 104 9.47 -0.46 28.93
N PHE A 105 10.32 -1.09 28.10
CA PHE A 105 10.01 -2.36 27.43
C PHE A 105 9.75 -3.50 28.42
N GLU A 106 10.60 -3.59 29.46
CA GLU A 106 10.51 -4.59 30.51
C GLU A 106 9.34 -4.32 31.47
N ASP A 107 9.22 -3.10 31.99
CA ASP A 107 8.19 -2.68 32.95
C ASP A 107 6.78 -2.78 32.35
N LYS A 108 6.61 -2.39 31.08
CA LYS A 108 5.34 -2.52 30.36
C LYS A 108 5.07 -3.93 29.85
N LYS A 109 6.01 -4.87 30.04
CA LYS A 109 5.87 -6.27 29.63
C LYS A 109 5.46 -6.39 28.15
N ILE A 110 6.17 -5.70 27.26
CA ILE A 110 5.81 -5.59 25.84
C ILE A 110 5.71 -6.96 25.17
N LEU A 111 6.61 -7.89 25.49
CA LEU A 111 6.57 -9.25 24.94
C LEU A 111 5.36 -10.05 25.43
N GLU A 112 5.05 -9.98 26.73
CA GLU A 112 3.84 -10.64 27.28
C GLU A 112 2.58 -10.07 26.64
N THR A 113 2.54 -8.75 26.42
CA THR A 113 1.43 -8.04 25.78
C THR A 113 1.24 -8.51 24.33
N VAL A 114 2.32 -8.61 23.55
CA VAL A 114 2.31 -9.17 22.19
C VAL A 114 1.77 -10.60 22.18
N GLU A 115 2.20 -11.43 23.13
CA GLU A 115 1.74 -12.82 23.25
C GLU A 115 0.26 -12.90 23.65
N ARG A 116 -0.20 -12.06 24.59
CA ARG A 116 -1.63 -11.95 24.96
C ARG A 116 -2.48 -11.57 23.76
N ILE A 117 -2.09 -10.56 22.98
CA ILE A 117 -2.81 -10.15 21.77
C ILE A 117 -2.91 -11.31 20.79
N LYS A 118 -1.81 -12.02 20.52
CA LYS A 118 -1.80 -13.20 19.66
C LYS A 118 -2.77 -14.28 20.18
N ASN A 119 -2.68 -14.64 21.45
CA ASN A 119 -3.49 -15.71 22.04
C ASN A 119 -4.99 -15.37 22.04
N ASN A 120 -5.35 -14.14 22.43
CA ASN A 120 -6.73 -13.64 22.37
C ASN A 120 -7.28 -13.65 20.93
N THR A 121 -6.44 -13.28 19.97
CA THR A 121 -6.78 -13.27 18.54
C THR A 121 -7.00 -14.69 18.02
N GLU A 122 -6.15 -15.64 18.40
CA GLU A 122 -6.33 -17.05 18.05
C GLU A 122 -7.58 -17.64 18.69
N GLU A 123 -7.90 -17.27 19.93
CA GLU A 123 -9.11 -17.73 20.61
C GLU A 123 -10.38 -17.26 19.88
N ILE A 124 -10.44 -15.97 19.50
CA ILE A 124 -11.55 -15.43 18.70
C ILE A 124 -11.63 -16.12 17.34
N ALA A 125 -10.49 -16.30 16.67
CA ALA A 125 -10.44 -16.98 15.38
C ALA A 125 -10.95 -18.43 15.48
N ARG A 126 -10.56 -19.18 16.52
CA ARG A 126 -11.04 -20.54 16.79
C ARG A 126 -12.55 -20.54 17.10
N GLY A 127 -13.02 -19.59 17.90
CA GLY A 127 -14.43 -19.41 18.23
C GLY A 127 -15.33 -19.21 17.00
N LYS A 128 -14.78 -18.59 15.93
CA LYS A 128 -15.44 -18.40 14.64
C LYS A 128 -15.09 -19.47 13.58
N GLY A 129 -14.47 -20.59 13.99
CA GLY A 129 -14.21 -21.74 13.12
C GLY A 129 -12.94 -21.66 12.28
N ILE A 130 -12.01 -20.75 12.59
CA ILE A 130 -10.69 -20.66 11.95
C ILE A 130 -9.63 -21.21 12.89
N ASN A 131 -9.09 -22.39 12.55
CA ASN A 131 -8.12 -23.10 13.38
C ASN A 131 -6.72 -23.21 12.74
N ILE A 132 -6.54 -22.67 11.54
CA ILE A 132 -5.34 -22.86 10.71
C ILE A 132 -5.02 -21.55 9.98
N PRO A 133 -3.72 -21.21 9.76
CA PRO A 133 -3.36 -20.06 8.95
C PRO A 133 -4.00 -20.09 7.57
N VAL A 134 -4.49 -18.94 7.11
CA VAL A 134 -5.10 -18.82 5.77
C VAL A 134 -4.15 -19.20 4.65
N GLU A 135 -2.86 -18.86 4.77
CA GLU A 135 -1.83 -19.27 3.81
C GLU A 135 -1.73 -20.80 3.69
N LYS A 136 -1.81 -21.52 4.82
CA LYS A 136 -1.78 -22.99 4.85
C LYS A 136 -3.07 -23.56 4.28
N LYS A 137 -4.22 -22.96 4.57
CA LYS A 137 -5.52 -23.34 3.97
C LYS A 137 -5.53 -23.14 2.45
N LEU A 138 -5.05 -21.98 1.97
CA LEU A 138 -4.89 -21.67 0.55
C LEU A 138 -3.93 -22.62 -0.13
N ARG A 139 -2.80 -22.94 0.50
CA ARG A 139 -1.82 -23.88 -0.03
C ARG A 139 -2.40 -25.29 -0.17
N ASN A 140 -3.07 -25.79 0.87
CA ASN A 140 -3.70 -27.11 0.83
C ASN A 140 -4.81 -27.18 -0.22
N LEU A 141 -5.61 -26.12 -0.33
CA LEU A 141 -6.65 -26.02 -1.33
C LEU A 141 -6.08 -25.96 -2.75
N ASN A 142 -4.99 -25.21 -2.96
CA ASN A 142 -4.28 -25.22 -4.24
C ASN A 142 -3.78 -26.63 -4.56
N PHE A 143 -3.12 -27.32 -3.63
CA PHE A 143 -2.67 -28.71 -3.84
C PHE A 143 -3.83 -29.64 -4.18
N MET A 144 -4.97 -29.52 -3.49
CA MET A 144 -6.15 -30.34 -3.73
C MET A 144 -6.75 -30.12 -5.14
N ILE A 145 -6.61 -28.93 -5.70
CA ILE A 145 -7.07 -28.62 -7.07
C ILE A 145 -6.01 -29.00 -8.11
N THR A 146 -4.72 -28.72 -7.84
CA THR A 146 -3.64 -28.94 -8.81
C THR A 146 -3.20 -30.41 -8.91
N ALA A 147 -3.34 -31.22 -7.85
CA ALA A 147 -2.92 -32.62 -7.88
C ALA A 147 -3.80 -33.49 -8.81
N PRO A 148 -5.14 -33.42 -8.77
CA PRO A 148 -5.99 -34.07 -9.77
C PRO A 148 -5.70 -33.58 -11.19
N PHE A 149 -5.42 -32.28 -11.35
CA PHE A 149 -5.07 -31.71 -12.64
C PHE A 149 -3.78 -32.31 -13.22
N LEU A 150 -2.73 -32.45 -12.40
CA LEU A 150 -1.49 -33.11 -12.81
C LEU A 150 -1.76 -34.56 -13.25
N GLY A 151 -2.62 -35.27 -12.52
CA GLY A 151 -3.03 -36.63 -12.85
C GLY A 151 -3.77 -36.71 -14.19
N ILE A 152 -4.71 -35.80 -14.44
CA ILE A 152 -5.45 -35.71 -15.70
C ILE A 152 -4.51 -35.39 -16.86
N VAL A 153 -3.60 -34.43 -16.70
CA VAL A 153 -2.60 -34.06 -17.72
C VAL A 153 -1.68 -35.25 -18.02
N LEU A 154 -1.17 -35.94 -16.99
CA LEU A 154 -0.36 -37.16 -17.17
C LEU A 154 -1.13 -38.25 -17.93
N LEU A 155 -2.42 -38.43 -17.62
CA LEU A 155 -3.26 -39.41 -18.27
C LEU A 155 -3.48 -39.05 -19.76
N PHE A 156 -3.60 -37.77 -20.10
CA PHE A 156 -3.61 -37.29 -21.49
C PHE A 156 -2.30 -37.53 -22.24
N PHE A 157 -1.15 -37.50 -21.55
CA PHE A 157 0.14 -37.86 -22.16
C PHE A 157 0.33 -39.37 -22.34
N ILE A 158 -0.25 -40.18 -21.45
CA ILE A 158 -0.08 -41.65 -21.44
C ILE A 158 -1.05 -42.36 -22.39
N LEU A 159 -2.31 -41.94 -22.47
CA LEU A 159 -3.35 -42.60 -23.28
C LEU A 159 -3.01 -42.76 -24.78
N PRO A 160 -2.36 -41.79 -25.46
CA PRO A 160 -1.93 -41.95 -26.84
C PRO A 160 -0.94 -43.11 -27.06
N VAL A 161 -0.12 -43.43 -26.04
CA VAL A 161 0.82 -44.57 -26.09
C VAL A 161 0.08 -45.91 -26.19
N PHE A 162 -1.15 -45.96 -25.68
CA PHE A 162 -2.03 -47.13 -25.74
C PHE A 162 -2.99 -47.13 -26.94
N GLY A 163 -2.81 -46.21 -27.90
CA GLY A 163 -3.63 -46.13 -29.11
C GLY A 163 -4.99 -45.46 -28.93
N ILE A 164 -5.25 -44.82 -27.79
CA ILE A 164 -6.47 -44.06 -27.54
C ILE A 164 -6.23 -42.61 -27.98
N ALA A 165 -6.77 -42.25 -29.15
CA ALA A 165 -6.68 -40.89 -29.67
C ALA A 165 -7.67 -39.98 -28.91
N ILE A 166 -7.15 -38.94 -28.30
CA ILE A 166 -7.94 -37.92 -27.61
C ILE A 166 -7.97 -36.69 -28.50
N ASP A 167 -9.17 -36.26 -28.84
CA ASP A 167 -9.35 -35.08 -29.67
C ASP A 167 -8.97 -33.81 -28.89
N VAL A 168 -8.14 -32.99 -29.54
CA VAL A 168 -7.61 -31.72 -29.03
C VAL A 168 -8.74 -30.74 -28.72
N ILE A 169 -9.90 -30.88 -29.38
CA ILE A 169 -11.11 -30.08 -29.16
C ILE A 169 -11.63 -30.21 -27.71
N PHE A 170 -11.50 -31.37 -27.06
CA PHE A 170 -11.91 -31.55 -25.66
C PHE A 170 -10.83 -31.12 -24.67
N MET A 171 -9.57 -31.09 -25.09
CA MET A 171 -8.43 -30.77 -24.23
C MET A 171 -8.38 -29.27 -23.88
N TYR A 172 -8.62 -28.39 -24.85
CA TYR A 172 -8.49 -26.94 -24.64
C TYR A 172 -9.51 -26.35 -23.65
N PRO A 173 -10.83 -26.64 -23.75
CA PRO A 173 -11.80 -26.12 -22.77
C PRO A 173 -11.52 -26.64 -21.37
N LEU A 174 -11.10 -27.90 -21.26
CA LEU A 174 -10.77 -28.55 -20.00
C LEU A 174 -9.56 -27.85 -19.35
N LEU A 175 -8.48 -27.62 -20.10
CA LEU A 175 -7.31 -26.88 -19.66
C LEU A 175 -7.67 -25.44 -19.25
N CYS A 176 -8.52 -24.74 -20.01
CA CYS A 176 -8.97 -23.38 -19.68
C CYS A 176 -9.69 -23.32 -18.34
N VAL A 177 -10.66 -24.22 -18.10
CA VAL A 177 -11.39 -24.29 -16.82
C VAL A 177 -10.41 -24.58 -15.67
N PHE A 178 -9.49 -25.53 -15.87
CA PHE A 178 -8.52 -25.90 -14.84
C PHE A 178 -7.44 -24.85 -14.58
N CYS A 179 -7.10 -24.01 -15.55
CA CYS A 179 -6.19 -22.87 -15.35
C CYS A 179 -6.86 -21.72 -14.59
N MET A 180 -8.15 -21.48 -14.82
CA MET A 180 -8.89 -20.39 -14.15
C MET A 180 -9.37 -20.77 -12.74
N LEU A 181 -9.73 -22.04 -12.50
CA LEU A 181 -10.31 -22.48 -11.24
C LEU A 181 -9.42 -22.19 -10.00
N PRO A 182 -8.10 -22.47 -9.99
CA PRO A 182 -7.24 -22.14 -8.86
C PRO A 182 -7.20 -20.64 -8.55
N GLN A 183 -7.18 -19.79 -9.58
CA GLN A 183 -7.21 -18.33 -9.40
C GLN A 183 -8.53 -17.86 -8.81
N PHE A 184 -9.65 -18.42 -9.28
CA PHE A 184 -10.97 -18.10 -8.76
C PHE A 184 -11.13 -18.51 -7.29
N VAL A 185 -10.74 -19.75 -6.95
CA VAL A 185 -10.85 -20.23 -5.57
C VAL A 185 -9.91 -19.48 -4.64
N ARG A 186 -8.69 -19.16 -5.08
CA ARG A 186 -7.76 -18.31 -4.31
C ARG A 186 -8.36 -16.93 -4.07
N SER A 187 -8.90 -16.27 -5.09
CA SER A 187 -9.54 -14.96 -4.97
C SER A 187 -10.72 -15.00 -4.00
N SER A 188 -11.58 -16.01 -4.11
CA SER A 188 -12.73 -16.20 -3.22
C SER A 188 -12.31 -16.43 -1.76
N ALA A 189 -11.34 -17.31 -1.52
CA ALA A 189 -10.82 -17.56 -0.17
C ALA A 189 -10.16 -16.32 0.45
N VAL A 190 -9.44 -15.54 -0.35
CA VAL A 190 -8.85 -14.26 0.07
C VAL A 190 -9.94 -13.22 0.40
N LYS A 191 -10.98 -13.09 -0.43
CA LYS A 191 -12.13 -12.21 -0.15
C LYS A 191 -12.85 -12.62 1.14
N LYS A 192 -13.07 -13.93 1.36
CA LYS A 192 -13.65 -14.45 2.61
C LYS A 192 -12.78 -14.14 3.81
N TRP A 193 -11.46 -14.22 3.69
CA TRP A 193 -10.54 -13.84 4.75
C TRP A 193 -10.63 -12.34 5.08
N PHE A 194 -10.62 -11.46 4.08
CA PHE A 194 -10.77 -10.02 4.32
C PHE A 194 -12.10 -9.68 4.97
N LYS A 195 -13.20 -10.26 4.49
CA LYS A 195 -14.51 -10.12 5.10
C LYS A 195 -14.51 -10.58 6.56
N PHE A 196 -13.87 -11.71 6.85
CA PHE A 196 -13.70 -12.19 8.22
C PHE A 196 -12.89 -11.22 9.11
N LYS A 197 -11.80 -10.65 8.59
CA LYS A 197 -11.00 -9.65 9.32
C LYS A 197 -11.85 -8.44 9.67
N GLU A 198 -12.62 -7.93 8.70
CA GLU A 198 -13.50 -6.77 8.86
C GLU A 198 -14.61 -7.03 9.89
N GLU A 199 -15.31 -8.17 9.79
CA GLU A 199 -16.38 -8.57 10.71
C GLU A 199 -15.90 -8.82 12.15
N THR A 200 -14.61 -9.09 12.34
CA THR A 200 -14.03 -9.45 13.64
C THR A 200 -13.16 -8.35 14.23
N ARG A 201 -12.93 -7.26 13.49
CA ARG A 201 -12.02 -6.17 13.88
C ARG A 201 -12.43 -5.52 15.19
N ASP A 202 -13.70 -5.15 15.33
CA ASP A 202 -14.18 -4.41 16.50
C ASP A 202 -14.15 -5.29 17.77
N GLU A 203 -14.43 -6.58 17.62
CA GLU A 203 -14.33 -7.57 18.71
C GLU A 203 -12.87 -7.77 19.15
N LEU A 204 -11.94 -7.88 18.19
CA LEU A 204 -10.50 -7.99 18.47
C LEU A 204 -9.97 -6.74 19.16
N TYR A 205 -10.36 -5.56 18.67
CA TYR A 205 -9.97 -4.30 19.27
C TYR A 205 -10.50 -4.18 20.69
N THR A 206 -11.78 -4.52 20.91
CA THR A 206 -12.40 -4.45 22.24
C THR A 206 -11.74 -5.41 23.22
N LYS A 207 -11.47 -6.66 22.82
CA LYS A 207 -10.85 -7.67 23.69
C LYS A 207 -9.40 -7.35 24.02
N ASN A 208 -8.68 -6.70 23.11
CA ASN A 208 -7.26 -6.38 23.27
C ASN A 208 -7.00 -4.89 23.57
N ARG A 209 -8.02 -4.11 23.92
CA ARG A 209 -7.91 -2.64 24.01
C ARG A 209 -6.77 -2.20 24.93
N ASP A 210 -6.71 -2.76 26.14
CA ASP A 210 -5.72 -2.36 27.13
C ASP A 210 -4.30 -2.75 26.68
N ASP A 211 -4.15 -3.95 26.11
CA ASP A 211 -2.89 -4.43 25.56
C ASP A 211 -2.42 -3.57 24.37
N ILE A 212 -3.34 -3.18 23.48
CA ILE A 212 -3.07 -2.27 22.36
C ILE A 212 -2.64 -0.89 22.88
N LEU A 213 -3.28 -0.37 23.93
CA LEU A 213 -2.89 0.91 24.54
C LEU A 213 -1.48 0.86 25.14
N VAL A 214 -1.10 -0.26 25.77
CA VAL A 214 0.26 -0.48 26.27
C VAL A 214 1.27 -0.45 25.12
N LEU A 215 1.00 -1.15 24.01
CA LEU A 215 1.88 -1.12 22.83
C LEU A 215 1.96 0.27 22.21
N LYS A 216 0.83 0.97 22.04
CA LYS A 216 0.79 2.33 21.50
C LYS A 216 1.55 3.31 22.38
N SER A 217 1.40 3.22 23.71
CA SER A 217 2.14 4.05 24.65
C SER A 217 3.65 3.88 24.51
N TYR A 218 4.13 2.63 24.40
CA TYR A 218 5.56 2.38 24.21
C TYR A 218 6.06 2.81 22.83
N VAL A 219 5.25 2.67 21.79
CA VAL A 219 5.55 3.22 20.45
C VAL A 219 5.72 4.75 20.51
N SER A 220 4.84 5.46 21.23
CA SER A 220 4.96 6.92 21.42
C SER A 220 6.27 7.32 22.10
N GLU A 221 6.71 6.57 23.11
CA GLU A 221 7.99 6.81 23.79
C GLU A 221 9.19 6.64 22.84
N ILE A 222 9.21 5.56 22.05
CA ILE A 222 10.28 5.35 21.06
C ILE A 222 10.23 6.45 19.99
N LEU A 223 9.05 6.85 19.51
CA LEU A 223 8.91 7.91 18.51
C LEU A 223 9.43 9.24 19.04
N ALA A 224 9.12 9.58 20.29
CA ALA A 224 9.60 10.80 20.94
C ALA A 224 11.13 10.79 21.07
N ASN A 225 11.72 9.68 21.51
CA ASN A 225 13.17 9.55 21.59
C ASN A 225 13.84 9.60 20.20
N VAL A 226 13.32 8.90 19.18
CA VAL A 226 13.84 9.01 17.80
C VAL A 226 13.80 10.44 17.28
N ARG A 227 12.71 11.17 17.56
CA ARG A 227 12.58 12.58 17.19
C ARG A 227 13.65 13.43 17.89
N SER A 228 13.92 13.17 19.17
CA SER A 228 14.97 13.83 19.95
C SER A 228 16.35 13.59 19.33
N ASP A 229 16.70 12.33 19.07
CA ASP A 229 17.98 11.93 18.45
C ASP A 229 18.18 12.62 17.09
N LEU A 230 17.15 12.65 16.25
CA LEU A 230 17.20 13.29 14.94
C LEU A 230 17.42 14.81 15.05
N ILE A 231 16.84 15.46 16.06
CA ILE A 231 17.03 16.89 16.30
C ILE A 231 18.45 17.17 16.80
N GLU A 232 18.97 16.35 17.71
CA GLU A 232 20.36 16.46 18.21
C GLU A 232 21.38 16.31 17.08
N LEU A 233 21.14 15.34 16.19
CA LEU A 233 21.94 15.10 14.99
C LEU A 233 21.71 16.14 13.88
N LYS A 234 20.85 17.14 14.10
CA LYS A 234 20.47 18.19 13.14
C LYS A 234 19.98 17.64 11.79
N VAL A 235 19.28 16.50 11.83
CA VAL A 235 18.68 15.89 10.66
C VAL A 235 17.40 16.62 10.30
N PRO A 236 17.21 17.06 9.04
CA PRO A 236 15.92 17.56 8.59
C PRO A 236 14.83 16.49 8.74
N LEU A 237 13.85 16.73 9.60
CA LEU A 237 12.85 15.74 10.02
C LEU A 237 11.96 15.29 8.85
N GLU A 238 11.76 16.14 7.85
CA GLU A 238 10.96 15.88 6.67
C GLU A 238 11.62 14.89 5.69
N LEU A 239 12.92 14.63 5.85
CA LEU A 239 13.63 13.59 5.09
C LEU A 239 13.35 12.20 5.62
N ILE A 240 12.97 12.08 6.89
CA ILE A 240 12.69 10.80 7.55
C ILE A 240 11.22 10.46 7.34
N LYS A 241 10.96 9.73 6.24
CA LYS A 241 9.64 9.25 5.86
C LYS A 241 9.52 7.76 6.16
N PHE A 242 8.49 7.36 6.90
CA PHE A 242 8.23 5.97 7.23
C PHE A 242 6.73 5.69 7.25
N SER A 243 6.33 4.42 7.32
CA SER A 243 4.93 4.02 7.37
C SER A 243 4.52 3.45 8.71
N LEU A 244 3.29 3.75 9.09
CA LEU A 244 2.55 3.27 10.25
C LEU A 244 1.13 2.89 9.84
N PHE A 245 0.41 2.20 10.69
CA PHE A 245 -0.98 1.76 10.54
C PHE A 245 -1.92 2.54 11.46
N ASN A 246 -1.39 3.17 12.51
CA ASN A 246 -2.09 4.17 13.29
C ASN A 246 -1.56 5.60 12.99
N ARG A 247 -2.48 6.57 12.94
CA ARG A 247 -2.18 7.99 12.73
C ARG A 247 -2.16 8.83 14.02
N ASP A 248 -2.68 8.30 15.12
CA ASP A 248 -2.97 9.06 16.34
C ASP A 248 -1.73 9.25 17.24
N TYR A 249 -0.52 9.10 16.69
CA TYR A 249 0.72 9.36 17.42
C TYR A 249 1.07 10.85 17.37
N GLU A 250 1.49 11.38 18.51
CA GLU A 250 1.85 12.81 18.64
C GLU A 250 3.16 13.14 17.92
N GLY A 251 3.25 14.37 17.40
CA GLY A 251 4.46 14.89 16.76
C GLY A 251 4.77 14.28 15.39
N LEU A 252 3.74 13.81 14.67
CA LEU A 252 3.84 13.24 13.33
C LEU A 252 2.91 13.95 12.34
N ASN A 253 3.48 14.33 11.20
CA ASN A 253 2.75 14.79 10.03
C ASN A 253 2.39 13.62 9.12
N VAL A 254 1.11 13.44 8.81
CA VAL A 254 0.65 12.49 7.78
C VAL A 254 0.88 13.11 6.40
N ILE A 255 1.85 12.54 5.66
CA ILE A 255 2.22 12.98 4.31
C ILE A 255 1.26 12.37 3.28
N ASN A 256 0.94 11.08 3.45
CA ASN A 256 0.09 10.34 2.53
C ASN A 256 -0.54 9.14 3.24
N GLN A 257 -1.51 8.50 2.61
CA GLN A 257 -2.11 7.25 3.05
C GLN A 257 -2.31 6.31 1.88
N LYS A 258 -2.20 5.01 2.12
CA LYS A 258 -2.40 3.96 1.14
C LYS A 258 -3.34 2.93 1.72
N GLN A 259 -4.51 2.78 1.11
CA GLN A 259 -5.39 1.67 1.43
C GLN A 259 -4.86 0.38 0.82
N MET A 260 -4.73 -0.65 1.65
CA MET A 260 -4.41 -2.01 1.27
C MET A 260 -5.46 -2.95 1.85
N LYS A 261 -6.47 -3.32 1.04
CA LYS A 261 -7.41 -4.42 1.31
C LYS A 261 -7.92 -4.47 2.77
N GLY A 262 -8.52 -3.37 3.24
CA GLY A 262 -9.10 -3.26 4.59
C GLY A 262 -8.20 -2.63 5.64
N LEU A 263 -6.92 -2.38 5.31
CA LEU A 263 -5.95 -1.70 6.17
C LEU A 263 -5.53 -0.38 5.54
N THR A 264 -5.33 0.65 6.36
CA THR A 264 -4.77 1.94 5.91
C THR A 264 -3.35 2.05 6.41
N GLU A 265 -2.40 2.18 5.49
CA GLU A 265 -1.00 2.49 5.80
C GLU A 265 -0.79 4.00 5.64
N TYR A 266 -0.42 4.68 6.71
CA TYR A 266 -0.10 6.10 6.76
C TYR A 266 1.39 6.30 6.57
N TYR A 267 1.77 7.13 5.61
CA TYR A 267 3.14 7.57 5.39
C TYR A 267 3.32 8.89 6.15
N VAL A 268 4.22 8.89 7.12
CA VAL A 268 4.39 9.96 8.09
C VAL A 268 5.83 10.49 8.07
N SER A 269 6.00 11.73 8.53
CA SER A 269 7.27 12.35 8.91
C SER A 269 7.13 12.98 10.29
N PHE A 270 8.24 13.19 10.98
CA PHE A 270 8.24 13.90 12.26
C PHE A 270 7.89 15.39 12.08
N GLU A 271 7.19 15.95 13.06
CA GLU A 271 6.96 17.39 13.19
C GLU A 271 8.12 18.06 13.96
N TYR A 272 8.39 19.32 13.69
CA TYR A 272 9.27 20.12 14.55
C TYR A 272 8.53 20.55 15.82
N PRO A 273 9.22 20.61 16.98
CA PRO A 273 8.61 21.13 18.20
C PRO A 273 8.15 22.59 18.01
N GLU A 274 7.13 23.01 18.74
CA GLU A 274 6.63 24.38 18.66
C GLU A 274 7.76 25.38 18.98
N GLY A 275 7.93 26.39 18.12
CA GLY A 275 8.97 27.41 18.27
C GLY A 275 10.35 27.04 17.72
N MET A 276 10.51 25.85 17.10
CA MET A 276 11.73 25.44 16.41
C MET A 276 11.57 25.54 14.89
N ASP A 277 12.51 26.21 14.22
CA ASP A 277 12.57 26.27 12.76
C ASP A 277 13.13 24.97 12.16
N SER A 278 12.66 24.61 10.97
CA SER A 278 13.13 23.43 10.22
C SER A 278 14.61 23.54 9.84
N PHE A 279 15.35 22.44 9.91
CA PHE A 279 16.74 22.41 9.44
C PHE A 279 16.81 22.52 7.90
N PRO A 280 17.78 23.25 7.35
CA PRO A 280 17.90 23.38 5.91
C PRO A 280 18.25 22.03 5.26
N ILE A 281 17.46 21.63 4.27
CA ILE A 281 17.71 20.40 3.51
C ILE A 281 18.91 20.62 2.57
N PRO A 282 19.97 19.80 2.65
CA PRO A 282 21.11 19.89 1.75
C PRO A 282 20.70 19.75 0.28
N ALA A 283 21.33 20.51 -0.61
CA ALA A 283 21.01 20.51 -2.05
C ALA A 283 21.13 19.10 -2.69
N SER A 284 22.05 18.27 -2.19
CA SER A 284 22.21 16.87 -2.60
C SER A 284 20.98 16.00 -2.30
N LEU A 285 20.20 16.34 -1.27
CA LEU A 285 19.02 15.59 -0.82
C LEU A 285 17.69 16.23 -1.25
N GLN A 286 17.70 17.44 -1.84
CA GLN A 286 16.49 18.09 -2.34
C GLN A 286 15.75 17.24 -3.37
N GLN A 287 16.46 16.51 -4.24
CA GLN A 287 15.82 15.61 -5.20
C GLN A 287 15.07 14.46 -4.51
N GLN A 288 15.56 13.95 -3.38
CA GLN A 288 14.88 12.90 -2.61
C GLN A 288 13.67 13.46 -1.86
N TYR A 289 13.78 14.67 -1.33
CA TYR A 289 12.69 15.36 -0.66
C TYR A 289 11.52 15.65 -1.61
N ASN A 290 11.82 16.22 -2.78
CA ASN A 290 10.85 16.60 -3.81
C ASN A 290 10.31 15.40 -4.60
N ARG A 291 10.91 14.21 -4.45
CA ARG A 291 10.41 13.01 -5.12
C ARG A 291 9.11 12.57 -4.43
N PRO A 292 7.99 12.47 -5.15
CA PRO A 292 6.75 11.98 -4.56
C PRO A 292 6.96 10.52 -4.09
N LEU A 293 6.46 10.21 -2.88
CA LEU A 293 6.61 8.90 -2.21
C LEU A 293 6.12 7.74 -3.08
N PHE A 294 5.08 8.00 -3.86
CA PHE A 294 4.72 7.18 -4.99
C PHE A 294 5.18 7.92 -6.23
N PRO A 295 5.94 7.29 -7.14
CA PRO A 295 6.13 7.89 -8.44
C PRO A 295 4.72 8.21 -8.95
N GLU A 296 4.47 9.47 -9.31
CA GLU A 296 3.38 9.77 -10.21
C GLU A 296 3.51 8.73 -11.31
N LYS A 297 2.49 7.86 -11.45
CA LYS A 297 2.52 6.86 -12.51
C LYS A 297 2.84 7.65 -13.76
N LYS A 298 4.04 7.44 -14.33
CA LYS A 298 4.39 8.01 -15.63
C LYS A 298 3.17 7.76 -16.50
N LYS A 299 2.66 8.82 -17.13
CA LYS A 299 1.59 8.76 -18.12
C LYS A 299 2.05 7.86 -19.27
N GLU A 300 2.02 6.56 -19.05
CA GLU A 300 2.09 5.52 -20.07
C GLU A 300 0.67 4.97 -20.16
N GLY A 301 -0.15 5.70 -20.94
CA GLY A 301 -1.37 5.22 -21.58
C GLY A 301 -2.27 4.27 -20.78
N LYS A 302 -2.56 4.55 -19.51
CA LYS A 302 -3.64 3.86 -18.80
C LYS A 302 -4.91 4.69 -18.88
N THR A 303 -5.94 4.08 -19.44
CA THR A 303 -7.31 4.56 -19.50
C THR A 303 -7.77 5.07 -18.13
N GLU A 304 -8.28 6.31 -18.09
CA GLU A 304 -8.92 6.88 -16.90
C GLU A 304 -10.08 5.97 -16.48
N LYS A 305 -10.26 5.70 -15.19
CA LYS A 305 -11.31 4.74 -14.75
C LYS A 305 -12.42 5.35 -13.92
N ASN A 306 -12.23 6.57 -13.44
CA ASN A 306 -13.10 7.20 -12.46
C ASN A 306 -14.20 8.04 -13.15
N PHE A 307 -15.03 7.37 -13.97
CA PHE A 307 -16.16 8.02 -14.65
C PHE A 307 -17.46 7.79 -13.91
N ILE A 308 -18.12 8.89 -13.55
CA ILE A 308 -19.47 8.91 -13.03
C ILE A 308 -20.40 9.30 -14.17
N VAL A 309 -21.44 8.53 -14.41
CA VAL A 309 -22.51 8.92 -15.34
C VAL A 309 -23.70 9.39 -14.52
N LEU A 310 -24.23 10.56 -14.87
CA LEU A 310 -25.44 11.09 -14.26
C LEU A 310 -26.64 10.45 -14.97
N THR A 311 -27.11 9.34 -14.43
CA THR A 311 -28.26 8.57 -14.96
C THR A 311 -29.57 9.17 -14.45
N GLU A 312 -30.70 8.81 -15.08
CA GLU A 312 -32.04 9.31 -14.74
C GLU A 312 -32.10 10.86 -14.70
N MET A 313 -31.36 11.48 -15.62
CA MET A 313 -31.22 12.93 -15.73
C MET A 313 -32.56 13.56 -16.15
N LYS A 314 -33.05 14.52 -15.36
CA LYS A 314 -34.18 15.38 -15.72
C LYS A 314 -33.69 16.79 -15.95
N GLY A 315 -33.80 17.27 -17.19
CA GLY A 315 -33.28 18.57 -17.58
C GLY A 315 -33.77 19.04 -18.94
N LYS A 316 -33.87 20.36 -19.09
CA LYS A 316 -34.26 21.02 -20.35
C LYS A 316 -33.45 22.29 -20.58
N ASN A 317 -33.12 22.54 -21.84
CA ASN A 317 -32.26 23.61 -22.31
C ASN A 317 -30.88 23.62 -21.63
N GLY A 318 -30.29 22.43 -21.42
CA GLY A 318 -28.96 22.31 -20.80
C GLY A 318 -28.91 22.58 -19.29
N ILE A 319 -30.06 22.64 -18.61
CA ILE A 319 -30.14 22.78 -17.15
C ILE A 319 -30.67 21.48 -16.56
N ILE A 320 -29.87 20.86 -15.70
CA ILE A 320 -30.14 19.59 -15.03
C ILE A 320 -30.77 19.88 -13.66
N THR A 321 -31.99 19.41 -13.47
CA THR A 321 -32.77 19.62 -12.24
C THR A 321 -32.72 18.45 -11.27
N ASN A 322 -32.53 17.23 -11.79
CA ASN A 322 -32.40 16.01 -11.01
C ASN A 322 -31.53 14.99 -11.75
N PHE A 323 -30.80 14.14 -11.02
CA PHE A 323 -30.00 13.06 -11.57
C PHE A 323 -29.60 12.08 -10.46
N LEU A 324 -29.13 10.90 -10.85
CA LEU A 324 -28.50 9.93 -9.97
C LEU A 324 -27.05 9.68 -10.43
N PRO A 325 -26.03 9.97 -9.60
CA PRO A 325 -24.65 9.69 -9.95
C PRO A 325 -24.38 8.19 -9.84
N SER A 326 -23.90 7.58 -10.93
CA SER A 326 -23.56 6.15 -10.99
C SER A 326 -22.12 5.97 -11.45
N LEU A 327 -21.29 5.29 -10.64
CA LEU A 327 -19.90 5.01 -11.00
C LEU A 327 -19.86 3.84 -12.02
N LYS A 328 -19.29 4.09 -13.19
CA LYS A 328 -19.25 3.13 -14.31
C LYS A 328 -17.84 2.61 -14.58
N ASP A 329 -17.19 2.07 -13.54
CA ASP A 329 -15.83 1.51 -13.63
C ASP A 329 -15.68 0.43 -14.70
N ASN A 330 -16.74 -0.35 -14.94
CA ASN A 330 -16.79 -1.42 -15.94
C ASN A 330 -16.91 -0.90 -17.38
N LEU A 331 -17.29 0.36 -17.58
CA LEU A 331 -17.42 1.00 -18.90
C LEU A 331 -16.30 2.02 -19.17
N ALA A 332 -15.30 2.09 -18.28
CA ALA A 332 -14.21 3.06 -18.38
C ALA A 332 -13.52 3.04 -19.75
N ASP A 333 -13.22 1.87 -20.31
CA ASP A 333 -12.56 1.77 -21.61
C ASP A 333 -13.46 2.29 -22.76
N THR A 334 -14.77 2.00 -22.70
CA THR A 334 -15.77 2.51 -23.67
C THR A 334 -15.92 4.03 -23.56
N ILE A 335 -15.98 4.56 -22.35
CA ILE A 335 -16.09 6.00 -22.10
C ILE A 335 -14.83 6.73 -22.58
N ASN A 336 -13.64 6.20 -22.33
CA ASN A 336 -12.40 6.78 -22.87
C ASN A 336 -12.39 6.80 -24.40
N GLN A 337 -12.88 5.74 -25.04
CA GLN A 337 -13.00 5.70 -26.51
C GLN A 337 -13.99 6.75 -27.01
N MET A 338 -15.16 6.87 -26.38
CA MET A 338 -16.16 7.90 -26.68
C MET A 338 -15.55 9.31 -26.54
N LEU A 339 -14.84 9.58 -25.45
CA LEU A 339 -14.19 10.88 -25.22
C LEU A 339 -13.08 11.14 -26.26
N SER A 340 -12.31 10.13 -26.64
CA SER A 340 -11.28 10.25 -27.68
C SER A 340 -11.86 10.57 -29.06
N ASP A 341 -13.09 10.10 -29.33
CA ASP A 341 -13.82 10.35 -30.57
C ASP A 341 -14.68 11.64 -30.53
N SER A 342 -14.54 12.45 -29.46
CA SER A 342 -15.31 13.68 -29.25
C SER A 342 -14.48 14.94 -29.43
N GLU A 343 -15.12 16.00 -29.93
CA GLU A 343 -14.56 17.35 -29.91
C GLU A 343 -14.97 18.06 -28.61
N PHE A 344 -14.03 18.75 -27.95
CA PHE A 344 -14.24 19.41 -26.66
C PHE A 344 -14.35 20.92 -26.84
N THR A 345 -15.41 21.50 -26.30
CA THR A 345 -15.56 22.96 -26.21
C THR A 345 -15.88 23.33 -24.76
N GLU A 346 -15.18 24.30 -24.19
CA GLU A 346 -15.50 24.78 -22.84
C GLU A 346 -16.90 25.38 -22.82
N SER A 347 -17.68 25.06 -21.79
CA SER A 347 -19.06 25.54 -21.63
C SER A 347 -19.08 27.03 -21.28
N ASN A 348 -19.98 27.78 -21.93
CA ASN A 348 -20.27 29.18 -21.56
C ASN A 348 -21.06 29.31 -20.24
N LEU A 349 -21.55 28.19 -19.69
CA LEU A 349 -22.30 28.13 -18.44
C LEU A 349 -21.44 27.51 -17.34
N GLU A 350 -21.38 28.20 -16.20
CA GLU A 350 -20.77 27.69 -14.97
C GLU A 350 -21.56 26.48 -14.43
N PHE A 351 -20.88 25.59 -13.71
CA PHE A 351 -21.47 24.39 -13.12
C PHE A 351 -22.73 24.67 -12.29
N SER A 352 -22.73 25.74 -11.49
CA SER A 352 -23.87 26.16 -10.65
C SER A 352 -25.10 26.59 -11.46
N LYS A 353 -24.95 26.97 -12.74
CA LYS A 353 -26.05 27.30 -13.64
C LYS A 353 -26.60 26.06 -14.35
N ILE A 354 -25.75 25.06 -14.58
CA ILE A 354 -26.12 23.79 -15.21
C ILE A 354 -26.81 22.89 -14.18
N ILE A 355 -26.32 22.85 -12.94
CA ILE A 355 -26.89 22.06 -11.84
C ILE A 355 -27.16 22.98 -10.62
N PRO A 356 -28.26 23.77 -10.64
CA PRO A 356 -28.53 24.75 -9.59
C PRO A 356 -28.87 24.13 -8.23
N ASN A 357 -29.35 22.88 -8.21
CA ASN A 357 -29.76 22.18 -7.00
C ASN A 357 -28.69 21.21 -6.47
N TYR A 358 -27.42 21.41 -6.82
CA TYR A 358 -26.33 20.54 -6.37
C TYR A 358 -26.21 20.57 -4.84
N SER A 359 -26.51 19.45 -4.19
CA SER A 359 -26.55 19.29 -2.74
C SER A 359 -25.69 18.10 -2.30
N VAL A 360 -25.50 17.93 -0.99
CA VAL A 360 -24.77 16.77 -0.44
C VAL A 360 -25.43 15.45 -0.87
N ASP A 361 -26.76 15.40 -0.98
CA ASP A 361 -27.51 14.19 -1.34
C ASP A 361 -27.35 13.80 -2.81
N THR A 362 -26.93 14.73 -3.67
CA THR A 362 -26.71 14.54 -5.12
C THR A 362 -25.24 14.74 -5.52
N ALA A 363 -24.35 14.80 -4.52
CA ALA A 363 -22.95 15.12 -4.74
C ALA A 363 -22.22 14.03 -5.53
N ILE A 364 -21.30 14.47 -6.38
CA ILE A 364 -20.35 13.61 -7.07
C ILE A 364 -19.21 13.34 -6.09
N TYR A 365 -19.16 12.12 -5.56
CA TYR A 365 -18.15 11.72 -4.58
C TYR A 365 -16.91 11.17 -5.28
N CYS A 366 -15.74 11.49 -4.73
CA CYS A 366 -14.50 10.82 -5.08
C CYS A 366 -14.49 9.38 -4.53
N VAL A 367 -13.63 8.51 -5.06
CA VAL A 367 -13.43 7.13 -4.57
C VAL A 367 -13.05 7.10 -3.09
N CYS A 368 -12.45 8.17 -2.56
CA CYS A 368 -12.14 8.31 -1.14
C CYS A 368 -13.30 8.84 -0.27
N GLY A 369 -14.48 9.11 -0.84
CA GLY A 369 -15.68 9.59 -0.14
C GLY A 369 -15.74 11.11 0.07
N GLU A 370 -14.75 11.89 -0.37
CA GLU A 370 -14.82 13.36 -0.35
C GLU A 370 -15.68 13.87 -1.52
N ILE A 371 -16.43 14.96 -1.30
CA ILE A 371 -17.20 15.62 -2.38
C ILE A 371 -16.22 16.19 -3.41
N SER A 372 -16.34 15.76 -4.66
CA SER A 372 -15.54 16.29 -5.76
C SER A 372 -15.99 17.72 -6.09
N LYS A 373 -15.03 18.64 -6.14
CA LYS A 373 -15.28 20.02 -6.55
C LYS A 373 -15.10 20.12 -8.06
N ILE A 374 -16.17 20.36 -8.80
CA ILE A 374 -16.10 20.55 -10.26
C ILE A 374 -15.38 21.87 -10.57
N GLU A 375 -14.34 21.79 -11.39
CA GLU A 375 -13.48 22.91 -11.79
C GLU A 375 -13.79 23.37 -13.22
N THR A 376 -13.98 22.41 -14.12
CA THR A 376 -14.21 22.68 -15.55
C THR A 376 -15.48 21.99 -16.03
N VAL A 377 -16.23 22.66 -16.90
CA VAL A 377 -17.36 22.06 -17.61
C VAL A 377 -17.13 22.16 -19.10
N ASN A 378 -17.08 21.01 -19.76
CA ASN A 378 -16.91 20.89 -21.20
C ASN A 378 -18.19 20.38 -21.84
N VAL A 379 -18.50 20.90 -23.03
CA VAL A 379 -19.48 20.34 -23.96
C VAL A 379 -18.71 19.46 -24.93
N CYS A 380 -19.00 18.17 -24.90
CA CYS A 380 -18.40 17.18 -25.77
C CYS A 380 -19.34 16.93 -26.95
N ASN A 381 -18.79 16.98 -28.18
CA ASN A 381 -19.52 16.69 -29.40
C ASN A 381 -18.96 15.42 -30.04
N TRP A 382 -19.64 14.30 -29.82
CA TRP A 382 -19.23 13.00 -30.31
C TRP A 382 -19.61 12.84 -31.79
N LYS A 383 -18.59 12.67 -32.65
CA LYS A 383 -18.72 12.48 -34.10
C LYS A 383 -19.64 13.50 -34.80
N ASN A 384 -19.76 14.73 -34.27
CA ASN A 384 -20.68 15.76 -34.75
C ASN A 384 -22.17 15.36 -34.76
N LYS A 385 -22.56 14.37 -33.96
CA LYS A 385 -23.92 13.80 -33.94
C LYS A 385 -24.62 13.92 -32.60
N PHE A 386 -23.86 13.91 -31.51
CA PHE A 386 -24.42 13.82 -30.17
C PHE A 386 -23.61 14.68 -29.21
N LYS A 387 -24.31 15.49 -28.40
CA LYS A 387 -23.68 16.40 -27.45
C LYS A 387 -24.01 16.01 -26.03
N PHE A 388 -23.02 16.12 -25.14
CA PHE A 388 -23.17 15.82 -23.72
C PHE A 388 -22.22 16.70 -22.89
N TYR A 389 -22.51 16.82 -21.61
CA TYR A 389 -21.64 17.49 -20.66
C TYR A 389 -20.57 16.55 -20.10
N LEU A 390 -19.34 17.04 -20.00
CA LEU A 390 -18.26 16.47 -19.21
C LEU A 390 -17.90 17.47 -18.10
N PHE A 391 -18.09 17.04 -16.87
CA PHE A 391 -17.71 17.77 -15.66
C PHE A 391 -16.39 17.21 -15.16
N GLU A 392 -15.37 18.05 -15.06
CA GLU A 392 -14.05 17.67 -14.56
C GLU A 392 -13.89 18.16 -13.13
N GLY A 393 -13.81 17.22 -12.20
CA GLY A 393 -13.49 17.49 -10.81
C GLY A 393 -12.05 17.93 -10.65
N ARG A 394 -11.79 18.80 -9.69
CA ARG A 394 -10.44 19.06 -9.17
C ARG A 394 -9.88 17.75 -8.60
N ARG A 395 -8.58 17.53 -8.80
CA ARG A 395 -7.87 16.39 -8.21
C ARG A 395 -8.08 16.38 -6.69
N CYS A 396 -8.62 15.28 -6.20
CA CYS A 396 -8.87 15.05 -4.78
C CYS A 396 -7.55 14.86 -4.02
N LYS A 397 -7.57 15.00 -2.69
CA LYS A 397 -6.41 14.75 -1.82
C LYS A 397 -5.87 13.31 -1.96
N CYS A 398 -6.71 12.35 -2.35
CA CYS A 398 -6.27 10.98 -2.64
C CYS A 398 -5.50 10.84 -3.96
N GLY A 399 -5.40 11.91 -4.76
CA GLY A 399 -4.69 11.93 -6.04
C GLY A 399 -5.55 11.58 -7.25
N ASP A 400 -6.76 11.08 -7.03
CA ASP A 400 -7.71 10.79 -8.11
C ASP A 400 -8.44 12.05 -8.58
N GLN A 401 -8.75 12.07 -9.87
CA GLN A 401 -9.61 13.06 -10.50
C GLN A 401 -10.92 12.37 -10.86
N MET A 402 -12.05 13.02 -10.57
CA MET A 402 -13.37 12.49 -10.94
C MET A 402 -13.85 13.18 -12.20
N TYR A 403 -14.42 12.39 -13.09
CA TYR A 403 -15.06 12.87 -14.30
C TYR A 403 -16.53 12.49 -14.23
N ALA A 404 -17.44 13.44 -14.40
CA ALA A 404 -18.86 13.15 -14.50
C ALA A 404 -19.38 13.46 -15.90
N ILE A 405 -20.21 12.59 -16.45
CA ILE A 405 -20.77 12.72 -17.79
C ILE A 405 -22.29 12.76 -17.70
N SER A 406 -22.93 13.66 -18.43
CA SER A 406 -24.39 13.79 -18.42
C SER A 406 -24.93 14.22 -19.78
N LEU A 407 -26.17 13.83 -20.07
CA LEU A 407 -26.92 14.37 -21.19
C LEU A 407 -27.10 15.88 -21.04
N MET A 408 -27.30 16.60 -22.15
CA MET A 408 -27.65 18.02 -22.08
C MET A 408 -29.14 18.19 -21.81
N ASP A 409 -29.98 17.41 -22.49
CA ASP A 409 -31.43 17.41 -22.34
C ASP A 409 -31.98 15.98 -22.16
N GLU A 410 -33.07 15.84 -21.41
CA GLU A 410 -33.72 14.54 -21.14
C GLU A 410 -34.24 13.86 -22.41
N ASP A 411 -34.66 14.65 -23.39
CA ASP A 411 -35.26 14.20 -24.65
C ASP A 411 -34.21 13.96 -25.77
N ASP A 412 -32.90 14.06 -25.46
CA ASP A 412 -31.84 13.88 -26.46
C ASP A 412 -31.79 12.44 -26.97
N ALA A 413 -31.82 12.27 -28.30
CA ALA A 413 -31.74 10.96 -28.94
C ALA A 413 -30.32 10.38 -28.80
N ILE A 414 -30.15 9.43 -27.88
CA ILE A 414 -28.87 8.77 -27.62
C ILE A 414 -28.56 7.78 -28.75
N PRO A 415 -27.41 7.91 -29.44
CA PRO A 415 -26.99 6.95 -30.46
C PRO A 415 -26.92 5.52 -29.90
N GLU A 416 -27.27 4.52 -30.71
CA GLU A 416 -27.24 3.09 -30.30
C GLU A 416 -25.90 2.68 -29.69
N GLU A 417 -24.78 3.18 -30.24
CA GLU A 417 -23.41 2.92 -29.77
C GLU A 417 -23.15 3.41 -28.32
N LEU A 418 -23.94 4.37 -27.81
CA LEU A 418 -23.74 5.02 -26.51
C LEU A 418 -24.85 4.71 -25.50
N GLN A 419 -25.86 3.92 -25.87
CA GLN A 419 -26.96 3.55 -24.98
C GLN A 419 -26.44 2.83 -23.72
N ASP A 420 -25.44 1.96 -23.86
CA ASP A 420 -24.84 1.26 -22.72
C ASP A 420 -24.16 2.22 -21.71
N VAL A 421 -23.74 3.41 -22.15
CA VAL A 421 -23.11 4.41 -21.27
C VAL A 421 -24.16 5.22 -20.51
N PHE A 422 -25.19 5.70 -21.20
CA PHE A 422 -26.15 6.67 -20.65
C PHE A 422 -27.47 6.08 -20.13
N LEU A 423 -27.85 4.86 -20.55
CA LEU A 423 -29.11 4.21 -20.17
C LEU A 423 -28.94 3.00 -19.21
N SER A 424 -27.71 2.60 -18.89
CA SER A 424 -27.43 1.40 -18.08
C SER A 424 -27.43 1.63 -16.57
#